data_AF-A0A3C1LJM1-F1
#
_entry.id   AF-A0A3C1LJM1-F1
#
_cell.length_a   1.000
_cell.length_b   1.000
_cell.length_c   1.000
_cell.angle_alpha   90.00
_cell.angle_beta   90.00
_cell.angle_gamma   90.00
#
_symmetry.space_group_name_H-M   'P 1'
#
loop_
_entity.id
_entity.type
_entity.pdbx_description
1 polymer ?
#
loop_
_entity_poly.entity_id
_entity_poly.type
_entity_poly.pdbx_seq_one_letter_code
_entity_poly.pdbx_strand_id
1 'polypeptide(L)'
;PNMPTEAAIILKNIESPSFLINFVSSNLNSDVQAKQQLLEMQHIRERAVKLIELLQTELQFVELKNKVTTKTKTELDKQQREYFLQQQLKSIKEELGGDSNEREVAEMKKKAETKKWTEAAKTMFDSGIAKLERMHPSTPDYSVVYNHLDLMLSLPWGEFTEDNYDLVKAQEVLDADHYGMHKIKERILEYLAVLKLKGDMKSPILCFVGPPGIGKTSLGRSIAHAIGRKYVRVSLGGLHDESEIRGHRKTYIGAMPGRILQNIRKVQSSNPVMILDEIDKIGADHRGDPSSAMLEVLDPEQNNTFYDNYLELEYDLSKVLFIATANNIASIQPALRDRLEIIDLSGYAIEEKIEIAKRHLLPKQREAHGLEKVKVNISDKVLERVIESYTRESGVRELDRQLASIMRNQAKEFAIHGKVKPTVTADDIERILGIPRYSNDMYKTANMPGVAVGLAWTYVGGDILFIESLLSEGKGELKLTGNLGNVMKES
;
A
#
# COMPACT_ATOMS: atom_id res chain seq x y z
N PRO A 1 -57.52 -38.35 -36.12
CA PRO A 1 -56.43 -37.46 -36.59
C PRO A 1 -55.60 -38.18 -37.68
N ASN A 2 -55.57 -37.62 -38.89
CA ASN A 2 -55.34 -38.30 -40.18
C ASN A 2 -56.56 -39.02 -40.77
N MET A 3 -57.77 -38.60 -40.41
CA MET A 3 -58.92 -38.88 -41.26
C MET A 3 -59.19 -37.66 -42.14
N PRO A 4 -59.32 -37.83 -43.47
CA PRO A 4 -59.71 -36.74 -44.36
C PRO A 4 -61.05 -36.16 -43.91
N THR A 5 -61.27 -34.87 -44.17
CA THR A 5 -62.48 -34.13 -43.79
C THR A 5 -63.78 -34.82 -44.26
N GLU A 6 -63.67 -35.58 -45.35
CA GLU A 6 -64.70 -36.44 -45.94
C GLU A 6 -65.18 -37.57 -44.99
N ALA A 7 -64.29 -38.15 -44.19
CA ALA A 7 -64.65 -39.21 -43.25
C ALA A 7 -65.54 -38.72 -42.10
N ALA A 8 -65.41 -37.44 -41.71
CA ALA A 8 -66.29 -36.82 -40.72
C ALA A 8 -67.73 -36.64 -41.24
N ILE A 9 -67.89 -36.47 -42.56
CA ILE A 9 -69.20 -36.37 -43.22
C ILE A 9 -69.85 -37.77 -43.27
N ILE A 10 -69.07 -38.81 -43.59
CA ILE A 10 -69.55 -40.20 -43.60
C ILE A 10 -70.05 -40.63 -42.21
N LEU A 11 -69.33 -40.29 -41.14
CA LEU A 11 -69.73 -40.61 -39.77
C LEU A 11 -71.07 -39.98 -39.35
N LYS A 12 -71.40 -38.78 -39.85
CA LYS A 12 -72.67 -38.09 -39.53
C LYS A 12 -73.88 -38.67 -40.26
N ASN A 13 -73.67 -39.34 -41.40
CA ASN A 13 -74.73 -39.90 -42.24
C ASN A 13 -75.10 -41.35 -41.89
N ILE A 14 -74.46 -41.96 -40.89
CA ILE A 14 -74.78 -43.31 -40.43
C ILE A 14 -75.92 -43.25 -39.42
N GLU A 15 -77.11 -43.73 -39.81
CA GLU A 15 -78.30 -43.75 -38.95
C GLU A 15 -78.41 -45.01 -38.07
N SER A 16 -77.75 -46.11 -38.47
CA SER A 16 -77.78 -47.38 -37.72
C SER A 16 -76.72 -47.39 -36.61
N PRO A 17 -77.10 -47.50 -35.32
CA PRO A 17 -76.14 -47.49 -34.21
C PRO A 17 -75.14 -48.65 -34.27
N SER A 18 -75.58 -49.83 -34.75
CA SER A 18 -74.72 -51.01 -34.86
C SER A 18 -73.66 -50.82 -35.94
N PHE A 19 -74.05 -50.24 -37.07
CA PHE A 19 -73.13 -49.94 -38.16
C PHE A 19 -72.11 -48.87 -37.76
N LEU A 20 -72.54 -47.83 -37.02
CA LEU A 20 -71.66 -46.78 -36.53
C LEU A 20 -70.58 -47.34 -35.59
N ILE A 21 -70.97 -48.18 -34.64
CA ILE A 21 -70.04 -48.81 -33.69
C ILE A 21 -69.01 -49.67 -34.44
N ASN A 22 -69.44 -50.50 -35.39
CA ASN A 22 -68.53 -51.35 -36.15
C ASN A 22 -67.60 -50.52 -37.07
N PHE A 23 -68.11 -49.47 -37.70
CA PHE A 23 -67.33 -48.59 -38.57
C PHE A 23 -66.27 -47.80 -37.80
N VAL A 24 -66.60 -47.29 -36.62
CA VAL A 24 -65.64 -46.58 -35.77
C VAL A 24 -64.62 -47.57 -35.18
N SER A 25 -65.05 -48.77 -34.78
CA SER A 25 -64.17 -49.82 -34.24
C SER A 25 -63.14 -50.32 -35.26
N SER A 26 -63.52 -50.42 -36.55
CA SER A 26 -62.60 -50.88 -37.59
C SER A 26 -61.50 -49.86 -37.88
N ASN A 27 -61.85 -48.57 -37.87
CA ASN A 27 -60.94 -47.46 -38.14
C ASN A 27 -60.16 -46.98 -36.90
N LEU A 28 -60.49 -47.47 -35.71
CA LEU A 28 -59.72 -47.18 -34.49
C LEU A 28 -58.35 -47.85 -34.58
N ASN A 29 -57.29 -47.11 -34.22
CA ASN A 29 -55.93 -47.64 -34.20
C ASN A 29 -55.64 -48.38 -32.88
N SER A 30 -56.46 -49.40 -32.55
CA SER A 30 -56.33 -50.23 -31.35
C SER A 30 -55.79 -51.62 -31.67
N ASP A 31 -55.28 -52.30 -30.64
CA ASP A 31 -54.80 -53.67 -30.75
C ASP A 31 -55.92 -54.64 -31.18
N VAL A 32 -55.56 -55.67 -31.94
CA VAL A 32 -56.48 -56.64 -32.55
C VAL A 32 -57.31 -57.34 -31.48
N GLN A 33 -56.72 -57.63 -30.31
CA GLN A 33 -57.43 -58.24 -29.18
C GLN A 33 -58.59 -57.36 -28.67
N ALA A 34 -58.39 -56.05 -28.58
CA ALA A 34 -59.42 -55.12 -28.15
C ALA A 34 -60.56 -55.00 -29.18
N LYS A 35 -60.23 -55.05 -30.48
CA LYS A 35 -61.23 -55.10 -31.55
C LYS A 35 -62.05 -56.38 -31.53
N GLN A 36 -61.42 -57.52 -31.25
CA GLN A 36 -62.08 -58.81 -31.11
C GLN A 36 -63.07 -58.81 -29.93
N GLN A 37 -62.67 -58.26 -28.77
CA GLN A 37 -63.55 -58.13 -27.61
C GLN A 37 -64.82 -57.32 -27.92
N LEU A 38 -64.71 -56.25 -28.72
CA LEU A 38 -65.87 -55.48 -29.15
C LEU A 38 -66.83 -56.29 -30.04
N LEU A 39 -66.32 -57.18 -30.89
CA LEU A 39 -67.15 -58.02 -31.76
C LEU A 39 -67.95 -59.07 -30.98
N GLU A 40 -67.35 -59.63 -29.92
CA GLU A 40 -67.94 -60.68 -29.08
C GLU A 40 -69.08 -60.17 -28.17
N MET A 41 -69.15 -58.87 -27.89
CA MET A 41 -70.17 -58.26 -27.03
C MET A 41 -71.55 -58.22 -27.70
N GLN A 42 -72.50 -59.06 -27.29
CA GLN A 42 -73.84 -59.12 -27.91
C GLN A 42 -74.71 -57.87 -27.64
N HIS A 43 -74.52 -57.20 -26.50
CA HIS A 43 -75.27 -56.00 -26.16
C HIS A 43 -74.64 -54.72 -26.75
N ILE A 44 -75.39 -54.05 -27.62
CA ILE A 44 -74.93 -52.85 -28.33
C ILE A 44 -74.52 -51.70 -27.40
N ARG A 45 -75.19 -51.57 -26.25
CA ARG A 45 -74.92 -50.51 -25.28
C ARG A 45 -73.57 -50.71 -24.59
N GLU A 46 -73.29 -51.95 -24.18
CA GLU A 46 -72.01 -52.32 -23.56
C GLU A 46 -70.86 -52.17 -24.55
N ARG A 47 -71.08 -52.60 -25.80
CA ARG A 47 -70.13 -52.43 -26.90
C ARG A 47 -69.81 -50.94 -27.18
N ALA A 48 -70.83 -50.07 -27.14
CA ALA A 48 -70.64 -48.63 -27.33
C ALA A 48 -69.83 -47.99 -26.21
N VAL A 49 -70.11 -48.35 -24.94
CA VAL A 49 -69.36 -47.84 -23.78
C VAL A 49 -67.89 -48.24 -23.89
N LYS A 50 -67.61 -49.51 -24.22
CA LYS A 50 -66.23 -49.98 -24.36
C LYS A 50 -65.49 -49.30 -25.50
N LEU A 51 -66.17 -49.04 -26.62
CA LEU A 51 -65.59 -48.30 -27.73
C LEU A 51 -65.24 -46.84 -27.34
N ILE A 52 -66.11 -46.17 -26.56
CA ILE A 52 -65.86 -44.80 -26.08
C ILE A 52 -64.63 -44.76 -25.17
N GLU A 53 -64.45 -45.75 -24.27
CA GLU A 53 -63.25 -45.84 -23.43
C GLU A 53 -61.97 -45.93 -24.29
N LEU A 54 -61.96 -46.79 -25.30
CA LEU A 54 -60.81 -46.94 -26.20
C LEU A 54 -60.54 -45.67 -27.01
N LEU A 55 -61.58 -44.98 -27.47
CA LEU A 55 -61.46 -43.69 -28.15
C LEU A 55 -60.89 -42.61 -27.24
N GLN A 56 -61.26 -42.58 -25.95
CA GLN A 56 -60.71 -41.63 -24.99
C GLN A 56 -59.21 -41.87 -24.77
N THR A 57 -58.78 -43.12 -24.64
CA THR A 57 -57.35 -43.44 -24.51
C THR A 57 -56.56 -42.99 -25.73
N GLU A 58 -57.09 -43.24 -26.94
CA GLU A 58 -56.43 -42.83 -28.18
C GLU A 58 -56.37 -41.30 -28.33
N LEU A 59 -57.43 -40.59 -27.94
CA LEU A 59 -57.46 -39.13 -27.94
C LEU A 59 -56.36 -38.57 -27.03
N GLN A 60 -56.24 -39.09 -25.81
CA GLN A 60 -55.21 -38.68 -24.85
C GLN A 60 -53.81 -38.91 -25.42
N PHE A 61 -53.56 -40.05 -26.07
CA PHE A 61 -52.27 -40.35 -26.67
C PHE A 61 -51.90 -39.34 -27.76
N VAL A 62 -52.86 -38.99 -28.63
CA VAL A 62 -52.65 -38.01 -29.71
C VAL A 62 -52.40 -36.61 -29.16
N GLU A 63 -53.14 -36.18 -28.15
CA GLU A 63 -52.94 -34.88 -27.50
C GLU A 63 -51.55 -34.79 -26.86
N LEU A 64 -51.12 -35.86 -26.19
CA LEU A 64 -49.80 -35.92 -25.55
C LEU A 64 -48.69 -35.90 -26.59
N LYS A 65 -48.83 -36.67 -27.68
CA LYS A 65 -47.90 -36.66 -28.81
C LYS A 65 -47.77 -35.26 -29.40
N ASN A 66 -48.89 -34.59 -29.69
CA ASN A 66 -48.89 -33.22 -30.22
C ASN A 66 -48.20 -32.24 -29.27
N LYS A 67 -48.51 -32.31 -27.96
CA LYS A 67 -47.91 -31.45 -26.93
C LYS A 67 -46.39 -31.65 -26.84
N VAL A 68 -45.90 -32.88 -26.97
CA VAL A 68 -44.46 -33.17 -27.01
C VAL A 68 -43.83 -32.55 -28.25
N THR A 69 -44.37 -32.80 -29.45
CA THR A 69 -43.81 -32.25 -30.71
C THR A 69 -43.72 -30.73 -30.71
N THR A 70 -44.76 -30.04 -30.24
CA THR A 70 -44.79 -28.57 -30.20
C THR A 70 -43.74 -28.00 -29.25
N LYS A 71 -43.58 -28.60 -28.05
CA LYS A 71 -42.55 -28.19 -27.09
C LYS A 71 -41.14 -28.36 -27.64
N THR A 72 -40.84 -29.51 -28.25
CA THR A 72 -39.51 -29.77 -28.85
C THR A 72 -39.18 -28.79 -29.98
N LYS A 73 -40.16 -28.43 -30.84
CA LYS A 73 -39.93 -27.43 -31.89
C LYS A 73 -39.58 -26.05 -31.33
N THR A 74 -40.31 -25.59 -30.31
CA THR A 74 -40.06 -24.27 -29.71
C THR A 74 -38.71 -24.18 -28.99
N GLU A 75 -38.25 -25.26 -28.36
CA GLU A 75 -36.92 -25.28 -27.73
C GLU A 75 -35.79 -25.32 -28.77
N LEU A 76 -35.94 -26.09 -29.84
CA LEU A 76 -34.96 -26.17 -30.94
C LEU A 76 -34.78 -24.82 -31.65
N ASP A 77 -35.88 -24.12 -31.96
CA ASP A 77 -35.83 -22.81 -32.63
C ASP A 77 -35.13 -21.76 -31.75
N LYS A 78 -35.33 -21.83 -30.43
CA LYS A 78 -34.68 -20.90 -29.49
C LYS A 78 -33.17 -21.15 -29.41
N GLN A 79 -32.74 -22.41 -29.31
CA GLN A 79 -31.32 -22.77 -29.28
C GLN A 79 -30.59 -22.39 -30.58
N GLN A 80 -31.20 -22.66 -31.75
CA GLN A 80 -30.59 -22.29 -33.03
C GLN A 80 -30.43 -20.77 -33.17
N ARG A 81 -31.42 -20.00 -32.71
CA ARG A 81 -31.36 -18.53 -32.74
C ARG A 81 -30.28 -17.97 -31.83
N GLU A 82 -30.16 -18.47 -30.61
CA GLU A 82 -29.09 -18.08 -29.67
C GLU A 82 -27.70 -18.43 -30.23
N TYR A 83 -27.53 -19.63 -30.80
CA TYR A 83 -26.28 -20.04 -31.44
C TYR A 83 -25.89 -19.11 -32.61
N PHE A 84 -26.86 -18.75 -33.46
CA PHE A 84 -26.61 -17.87 -34.60
C PHE A 84 -26.24 -16.45 -34.17
N LEU A 85 -26.91 -15.89 -33.16
CA LEU A 85 -26.59 -14.57 -32.61
C LEU A 85 -25.20 -14.53 -31.97
N GLN A 86 -24.78 -15.58 -31.25
CA GLN A 86 -23.43 -15.68 -30.70
C GLN A 86 -22.35 -15.72 -31.79
N GLN A 87 -22.59 -16.49 -32.87
CA GLN A 87 -21.70 -16.53 -34.03
C GLN A 87 -21.58 -15.17 -34.73
N GLN A 88 -22.71 -14.47 -34.93
CA GLN A 88 -22.68 -13.13 -35.51
C GLN A 88 -21.96 -12.11 -34.63
N LEU A 89 -22.19 -12.10 -33.31
CA LEU A 89 -21.47 -11.22 -32.40
C LEU A 89 -19.97 -11.49 -32.42
N LYS A 90 -19.56 -12.76 -32.50
CA LYS A 90 -18.14 -13.14 -32.61
C LYS A 90 -17.51 -12.60 -33.90
N SER A 91 -18.18 -12.78 -35.04
CA SER A 91 -17.71 -12.31 -36.35
C SER A 91 -17.64 -10.78 -36.43
N ILE A 92 -18.60 -10.07 -35.84
CA ILE A 92 -18.59 -8.59 -35.76
C ILE A 92 -17.42 -8.09 -34.91
N LYS A 93 -17.12 -8.76 -33.79
CA LYS A 93 -15.97 -8.42 -32.93
C LYS A 93 -14.62 -8.62 -33.63
N GLU A 94 -14.49 -9.68 -34.43
CA GLU A 94 -13.28 -9.95 -35.21
C GLU A 94 -13.08 -8.92 -36.34
N GLU A 95 -14.14 -8.48 -37.03
CA GLU A 95 -14.05 -7.46 -38.10
C GLU A 95 -13.79 -6.04 -37.60
N LEU A 96 -14.20 -5.69 -36.38
CA LEU A 96 -14.00 -4.36 -35.80
C LEU A 96 -12.57 -4.12 -35.24
N GLY A 97 -11.64 -5.06 -35.42
CA GLY A 97 -10.23 -4.89 -35.02
C GLY A 97 -9.87 -5.40 -33.63
N GLY A 98 -10.69 -6.30 -33.06
CA GLY A 98 -10.49 -6.88 -31.72
C GLY A 98 -10.95 -5.97 -30.58
N ASP A 99 -11.37 -6.57 -29.46
CA ASP A 99 -11.72 -5.84 -28.25
C ASP A 99 -10.43 -5.24 -27.65
N SER A 100 -10.39 -3.93 -27.34
CA SER A 100 -9.26 -3.31 -26.65
C SER A 100 -8.89 -4.06 -25.36
N ASN A 101 -9.90 -4.66 -24.74
CA ASN A 101 -9.81 -5.54 -23.59
C ASN A 101 -8.99 -6.82 -23.85
N GLU A 102 -9.20 -7.53 -24.96
CA GLU A 102 -8.44 -8.76 -25.27
C GLU A 102 -6.96 -8.47 -25.43
N ARG A 103 -6.62 -7.30 -25.98
CA ARG A 103 -5.25 -6.84 -26.12
C ARG A 103 -4.61 -6.53 -24.76
N GLU A 104 -5.31 -5.84 -23.87
CA GLU A 104 -4.84 -5.56 -22.50
C GLU A 104 -4.59 -6.86 -21.72
N VAL A 105 -5.53 -7.81 -21.78
CA VAL A 105 -5.38 -9.12 -21.11
C VAL A 105 -4.21 -9.91 -21.70
N ALA A 106 -4.03 -9.90 -23.03
CA ALA A 106 -2.89 -10.54 -23.68
C ALA A 106 -1.55 -9.90 -23.25
N GLU A 107 -1.50 -8.58 -23.10
CA GLU A 107 -0.33 -7.88 -22.58
C GLU A 107 -0.03 -8.25 -21.11
N MET A 108 -1.06 -8.39 -20.26
CA MET A 108 -0.92 -8.85 -18.88
C MET A 108 -0.34 -10.25 -18.81
N LYS A 109 -0.84 -11.19 -19.63
CA LYS A 109 -0.30 -12.55 -19.73
C LYS A 109 1.17 -12.56 -20.15
N LYS A 110 1.51 -11.78 -21.18
CA LYS A 110 2.90 -11.67 -21.65
C LYS A 110 3.85 -11.14 -20.57
N LYS A 111 3.41 -10.16 -19.77
CA LYS A 111 4.20 -9.67 -18.62
C LYS A 111 4.34 -10.75 -17.54
N ALA A 112 3.28 -11.52 -17.29
CA ALA A 112 3.27 -12.58 -16.28
C ALA A 112 4.29 -13.69 -16.58
N GLU A 113 4.56 -14.00 -17.85
CA GLU A 113 5.56 -15.02 -18.24
C GLU A 113 6.97 -14.68 -17.76
N THR A 114 7.31 -13.40 -17.67
CA THR A 114 8.64 -12.93 -17.25
C THR A 114 8.82 -12.87 -15.73
N LYS A 115 7.73 -13.00 -14.97
CA LYS A 115 7.72 -12.82 -13.51
C LYS A 115 8.01 -14.13 -12.78
N LYS A 116 8.78 -14.06 -11.69
CA LYS A 116 9.13 -15.21 -10.84
C LYS A 116 8.07 -15.42 -9.75
N TRP A 117 6.90 -15.87 -10.15
CA TRP A 117 5.79 -16.09 -9.22
C TRP A 117 6.11 -17.18 -8.18
N THR A 118 5.54 -17.01 -6.98
CA THR A 118 5.32 -18.15 -6.08
C THR A 118 4.18 -19.02 -6.62
N GLU A 119 4.12 -20.29 -6.21
CA GLU A 119 3.07 -21.21 -6.66
C GLU A 119 1.66 -20.68 -6.33
N ALA A 120 1.48 -20.13 -5.12
CA ALA A 120 0.25 -19.49 -4.69
C ALA A 120 -0.11 -18.26 -5.54
N ALA A 121 0.87 -17.37 -5.79
CA ALA A 121 0.63 -16.16 -6.58
C ALA A 121 0.31 -16.48 -8.04
N LYS A 122 0.98 -17.48 -8.63
CA LYS A 122 0.71 -17.93 -10.00
C LYS A 122 -0.72 -18.47 -10.12
N THR A 123 -1.12 -19.36 -9.21
CA THR A 123 -2.46 -19.97 -9.21
C THR A 123 -3.55 -18.90 -9.07
N MET A 124 -3.35 -17.93 -8.16
CA MET A 124 -4.29 -16.82 -7.99
C MET A 124 -4.35 -15.94 -9.24
N PHE A 125 -3.20 -15.59 -9.83
CA PHE A 125 -3.14 -14.78 -11.05
C PHE A 125 -3.85 -15.47 -12.22
N ASP A 126 -3.58 -16.76 -12.45
CA ASP A 126 -4.20 -17.54 -13.54
C ASP A 126 -5.72 -17.62 -13.38
N SER A 127 -6.20 -17.84 -12.14
CA SER A 127 -7.63 -17.85 -11.83
C SER A 127 -8.29 -16.47 -12.05
N GLY A 128 -7.58 -15.40 -11.68
CA GLY A 128 -8.06 -14.03 -11.83
C GLY A 128 -8.11 -13.59 -13.29
N ILE A 129 -7.11 -13.94 -14.09
CA ILE A 129 -7.11 -13.70 -15.53
C ILE A 129 -8.23 -14.45 -16.23
N ALA A 130 -8.44 -15.73 -15.92
CA ALA A 130 -9.55 -16.51 -16.48
C ALA A 130 -10.92 -15.91 -16.12
N LYS A 131 -11.03 -15.26 -14.95
CA LYS A 131 -12.23 -14.51 -14.55
C LYS A 131 -12.35 -13.21 -15.35
N LEU A 132 -11.27 -12.45 -15.50
CA LEU A 132 -11.23 -11.18 -16.23
C LEU A 132 -11.61 -11.35 -17.71
N GLU A 133 -11.15 -12.42 -18.37
CA GLU A 133 -11.48 -12.75 -19.77
C GLU A 133 -12.97 -12.99 -20.01
N ARG A 134 -13.68 -13.51 -18.99
CA ARG A 134 -15.12 -13.79 -19.08
C ARG A 134 -15.97 -12.56 -18.73
N MET A 135 -15.37 -11.54 -18.12
CA MET A 135 -16.08 -10.34 -17.65
C MET A 135 -16.13 -9.28 -18.75
N HIS A 136 -17.27 -8.61 -18.86
CA HIS A 136 -17.40 -7.46 -19.73
C HIS A 136 -16.80 -6.21 -19.03
N PRO A 137 -16.07 -5.33 -19.74
CA PRO A 137 -15.47 -4.12 -19.14
C PRO A 137 -16.46 -3.18 -18.43
N SER A 138 -17.73 -3.22 -18.81
CA SER A 138 -18.78 -2.41 -18.18
C SER A 138 -19.27 -2.96 -16.82
N THR A 139 -18.82 -4.15 -16.41
CA THR A 139 -19.16 -4.72 -15.11
C THR A 139 -18.44 -3.96 -14.00
N PRO A 140 -19.12 -3.51 -12.92
CA PRO A 140 -18.50 -2.74 -11.84
C PRO A 140 -17.26 -3.42 -11.20
N ASP A 141 -17.28 -4.74 -11.12
CA ASP A 141 -16.18 -5.53 -10.55
C ASP A 141 -14.97 -5.68 -11.48
N TYR A 142 -15.11 -5.36 -12.78
CA TYR A 142 -14.03 -5.50 -13.77
C TYR A 142 -12.81 -4.68 -13.36
N SER A 143 -13.00 -3.40 -12.98
CA SER A 143 -11.90 -2.53 -12.57
C SER A 143 -11.21 -3.02 -11.29
N VAL A 144 -11.95 -3.67 -10.38
CA VAL A 144 -11.39 -4.20 -9.13
C VAL A 144 -10.47 -5.39 -9.43
N VAL A 145 -10.93 -6.34 -10.25
CA VAL A 145 -10.12 -7.49 -10.66
C VAL A 145 -8.92 -7.05 -11.48
N TYR A 146 -9.10 -6.11 -12.42
CA TYR A 146 -8.02 -5.56 -13.23
C TYR A 146 -6.92 -4.91 -12.36
N ASN A 147 -7.30 -4.03 -11.43
CA ASN A 147 -6.35 -3.35 -10.54
C ASN A 147 -5.63 -4.32 -9.60
N HIS A 148 -6.30 -5.38 -9.14
CA HIS A 148 -5.69 -6.43 -8.33
C HIS A 148 -4.64 -7.21 -9.12
N LEU A 149 -4.95 -7.59 -10.36
CA LEU A 149 -4.00 -8.27 -11.25
C LEU A 149 -2.84 -7.35 -11.69
N ASP A 150 -3.11 -6.07 -11.92
CA ASP A 150 -2.07 -5.06 -12.17
C ASP A 150 -1.13 -4.91 -10.98
N LEU A 151 -1.67 -4.87 -9.75
CA LEU A 151 -0.85 -4.87 -8.53
C LEU A 151 0.05 -6.11 -8.51
N MET A 152 -0.50 -7.30 -8.71
CA MET A 152 0.27 -8.55 -8.74
C MET A 152 1.40 -8.50 -9.78
N LEU A 153 1.14 -8.01 -10.99
CA LEU A 153 2.18 -7.86 -12.04
C LEU A 153 3.25 -6.83 -11.67
N SER A 154 2.85 -5.76 -10.98
CA SER A 154 3.75 -4.68 -10.62
C SER A 154 4.68 -5.00 -9.44
N LEU A 155 4.41 -6.08 -8.71
CA LEU A 155 5.24 -6.50 -7.59
C LEU A 155 6.52 -7.21 -8.09
N PRO A 156 7.68 -6.96 -7.45
CA PRO A 156 8.98 -7.49 -7.87
C PRO A 156 9.24 -8.91 -7.35
N TRP A 157 8.35 -9.88 -7.61
CA TRP A 157 8.45 -11.25 -7.10
C TRP A 157 9.84 -11.87 -7.34
N GLY A 158 10.61 -12.12 -6.27
CA GLY A 158 11.94 -12.73 -6.36
C GLY A 158 12.97 -11.93 -7.18
N GLU A 159 12.74 -10.63 -7.37
CA GLU A 159 13.65 -9.69 -8.02
C GLU A 159 14.42 -8.92 -6.94
N PHE A 160 15.73 -9.13 -6.89
CA PHE A 160 16.62 -8.54 -5.88
C PHE A 160 17.70 -7.69 -6.54
N THR A 161 18.13 -6.63 -5.86
CA THR A 161 19.38 -5.94 -6.18
C THR A 161 20.58 -6.74 -5.69
N GLU A 162 21.73 -6.56 -6.35
CA GLU A 162 22.99 -7.15 -5.90
C GLU A 162 23.48 -6.48 -4.62
N ASP A 163 23.68 -7.28 -3.58
CA ASP A 163 24.15 -6.80 -2.29
C ASP A 163 25.68 -6.67 -2.29
N ASN A 164 26.19 -5.54 -1.80
CA ASN A 164 27.61 -5.31 -1.61
C ASN A 164 27.95 -5.15 -0.13
N TYR A 165 28.52 -6.18 0.49
CA TYR A 165 28.96 -6.15 1.89
C TYR A 165 30.46 -5.88 2.04
N ASP A 166 31.00 -4.96 1.25
CA ASP A 166 32.34 -4.43 1.44
C ASP A 166 32.32 -3.37 2.56
N LEU A 167 32.84 -3.75 3.73
CA LEU A 167 32.87 -2.89 4.91
C LEU A 167 33.81 -1.69 4.73
N VAL A 168 34.87 -1.82 3.93
CA VAL A 168 35.81 -0.71 3.67
C VAL A 168 35.10 0.35 2.84
N LYS A 169 34.45 -0.08 1.76
CA LYS A 169 33.64 0.82 0.93
C LYS A 169 32.46 1.41 1.71
N ALA A 170 31.83 0.63 2.58
CA ALA A 170 30.74 1.13 3.41
C ALA A 170 31.21 2.24 4.36
N GLN A 171 32.38 2.09 4.98
CA GLN A 171 32.98 3.13 5.81
C GLN A 171 33.26 4.41 5.01
N GLU A 172 33.84 4.28 3.82
CA GLU A 172 34.12 5.43 2.94
C GLU A 172 32.83 6.19 2.57
N VAL A 173 31.76 5.48 2.23
CA VAL A 173 30.46 6.09 1.91
C VAL A 173 29.86 6.80 3.13
N LEU A 174 29.89 6.16 4.30
CA LEU A 174 29.37 6.75 5.54
C LEU A 174 30.18 7.99 5.96
N ASP A 175 31.50 7.98 5.76
CA ASP A 175 32.38 9.13 6.05
C ASP A 175 32.23 10.27 5.04
N ALA A 176 31.95 9.95 3.79
CA ALA A 176 31.70 10.93 2.75
C ALA A 176 30.36 11.65 2.93
N ASP A 177 29.31 10.94 3.36
CA ASP A 177 27.96 11.49 3.46
C ASP A 177 27.69 12.20 4.80
N HIS A 178 28.39 11.81 5.88
CA HIS A 178 28.14 12.30 7.23
C HIS A 178 29.44 12.70 7.92
N TYR A 179 29.50 13.92 8.43
CA TYR A 179 30.62 14.37 9.26
C TYR A 179 30.51 13.85 10.71
N GLY A 180 31.64 13.44 11.29
CA GLY A 180 31.70 12.95 12.67
C GLY A 180 31.02 11.60 12.87
N MET A 181 30.27 11.45 13.96
CA MET A 181 29.49 10.24 14.30
C MET A 181 30.29 8.93 14.39
N HIS A 182 31.56 8.98 14.78
CA HIS A 182 32.45 7.81 14.76
C HIS A 182 31.86 6.56 15.42
N LYS A 183 31.33 6.70 16.65
CA LYS A 183 30.70 5.59 17.39
C LYS A 183 29.49 4.99 16.67
N ILE A 184 28.68 5.83 16.03
CA ILE A 184 27.46 5.40 15.33
C ILE A 184 27.82 4.68 14.04
N LYS A 185 28.79 5.20 13.28
CA LYS A 185 29.29 4.56 12.05
C LYS A 185 29.93 3.21 12.35
N GLU A 186 30.74 3.12 13.40
CA GLU A 186 31.32 1.86 13.86
C GLU A 186 30.22 0.85 14.20
N ARG A 187 29.17 1.27 14.92
CA ARG A 187 28.04 0.38 15.23
C ARG A 187 27.29 -0.10 13.99
N ILE A 188 27.13 0.77 12.98
CA ILE A 188 26.54 0.39 11.68
C ILE A 188 27.43 -0.64 10.98
N LEU A 189 28.75 -0.47 10.98
CA LEU A 189 29.67 -1.45 10.40
C LEU A 189 29.62 -2.80 11.12
N GLU A 190 29.57 -2.81 12.46
CA GLU A 190 29.39 -4.03 13.26
C GLU A 190 28.12 -4.76 12.84
N TYR A 191 27.01 -4.03 12.70
CA TYR A 191 25.74 -4.58 12.24
C TYR A 191 25.83 -5.17 10.82
N LEU A 192 26.43 -4.45 9.87
CA LEU A 192 26.64 -4.93 8.51
C LEU A 192 27.57 -6.16 8.46
N ALA A 193 28.56 -6.24 9.33
CA ALA A 193 29.45 -7.39 9.44
C ALA A 193 28.68 -8.65 9.92
N VAL A 194 27.79 -8.50 10.90
CA VAL A 194 26.92 -9.60 11.37
C VAL A 194 26.00 -10.09 10.25
N LEU A 195 25.38 -9.17 9.50
CA LEU A 195 24.53 -9.54 8.35
C LEU A 195 25.31 -10.31 7.27
N LYS A 196 26.55 -9.88 6.98
CA LYS A 196 27.43 -10.57 6.03
C LYS A 196 27.74 -12.00 6.47
N LEU A 197 27.97 -12.22 7.76
CA LEU A 197 28.32 -13.54 8.31
C LEU A 197 27.13 -14.49 8.39
N LYS A 198 25.95 -13.99 8.80
CA LYS A 198 24.75 -14.83 8.94
C LYS A 198 24.14 -15.20 7.59
N GLY A 199 24.20 -14.32 6.59
CA GLY A 199 23.55 -14.54 5.29
C GLY A 199 22.01 -14.48 5.35
N ASP A 200 21.44 -14.22 6.52
CA ASP A 200 20.02 -13.96 6.75
C ASP A 200 19.82 -12.61 7.46
N MET A 201 18.62 -12.03 7.32
CA MET A 201 18.26 -10.74 7.92
C MET A 201 17.69 -10.90 9.34
N LYS A 202 17.96 -12.01 10.02
CA LYS A 202 17.46 -12.31 11.37
C LYS A 202 18.33 -11.63 12.42
N SER A 203 18.37 -10.30 12.36
CA SER A 203 19.04 -9.43 13.32
C SER A 203 18.03 -8.42 13.86
N PRO A 204 18.14 -7.97 15.11
CA PRO A 204 17.36 -6.85 15.62
C PRO A 204 17.39 -5.65 14.66
N ILE A 205 16.30 -4.91 14.61
CA ILE A 205 16.13 -3.81 13.66
C ILE A 205 16.81 -2.57 14.24
N LEU A 206 17.71 -1.95 13.47
CA LEU A 206 18.35 -0.70 13.91
C LEU A 206 17.29 0.39 14.11
N CYS A 207 17.28 1.03 15.28
CA CYS A 207 16.44 2.18 15.57
C CYS A 207 17.30 3.37 15.95
N PHE A 208 17.31 4.38 15.08
CA PHE A 208 18.01 5.64 15.34
C PHE A 208 17.13 6.58 16.16
N VAL A 209 17.58 6.92 17.36
CA VAL A 209 16.86 7.80 18.29
C VAL A 209 17.61 9.10 18.44
N GLY A 210 16.89 10.22 18.49
CA GLY A 210 17.47 11.49 18.94
C GLY A 210 16.61 12.69 18.55
N PRO A 211 17.06 13.93 18.78
CA PRO A 211 16.32 15.12 18.37
C PRO A 211 16.11 15.19 16.84
N PRO A 212 15.15 16.02 16.36
CA PRO A 212 14.96 16.24 14.93
C PRO A 212 16.17 16.96 14.31
N GLY A 213 16.47 16.67 13.04
CA GLY A 213 17.51 17.40 12.30
C GLY A 213 18.94 16.90 12.48
N ILE A 214 19.16 15.75 13.13
CA ILE A 214 20.47 15.12 13.32
C ILE A 214 20.85 14.08 12.24
N GLY A 215 20.16 14.08 11.10
CA GLY A 215 20.53 13.21 9.98
C GLY A 215 20.11 11.73 10.08
N LYS A 216 19.20 11.35 11.00
CA LYS A 216 18.70 9.95 11.14
C LYS A 216 18.22 9.33 9.83
N THR A 217 17.34 10.02 9.11
CA THR A 217 16.83 9.57 7.81
C THR A 217 17.91 9.56 6.73
N SER A 218 18.91 10.44 6.84
CA SER A 218 20.05 10.50 5.92
C SER A 218 20.97 9.31 6.12
N LEU A 219 21.19 8.86 7.37
CA LEU A 219 22.02 7.68 7.67
C LEU A 219 21.49 6.43 6.99
N GLY A 220 20.19 6.14 7.09
CA GLY A 220 19.63 4.96 6.43
C GLY A 220 19.68 5.04 4.89
N ARG A 221 19.71 6.26 4.30
CA ARG A 221 19.99 6.42 2.86
C ARG A 221 21.44 6.06 2.53
N SER A 222 22.40 6.52 3.34
CA SER A 222 23.81 6.20 3.15
C SER A 222 24.09 4.71 3.37
N ILE A 223 23.40 4.06 4.31
CA ILE A 223 23.44 2.60 4.48
C ILE A 223 22.98 1.89 3.21
N ALA A 224 21.85 2.32 2.62
CA ALA A 224 21.34 1.75 1.37
C ALA A 224 22.33 1.91 0.21
N HIS A 225 22.94 3.10 0.09
CA HIS A 225 23.96 3.38 -0.92
C HIS A 225 25.24 2.56 -0.71
N ALA A 226 25.69 2.41 0.54
CA ALA A 226 26.86 1.62 0.91
C ALA A 226 26.70 0.14 0.51
N ILE A 227 25.52 -0.44 0.75
CA ILE A 227 25.24 -1.86 0.47
C ILE A 227 24.71 -2.12 -0.95
N GLY A 228 24.50 -1.09 -1.76
CA GLY A 228 24.00 -1.22 -3.14
C GLY A 228 22.51 -1.57 -3.26
N ARG A 229 21.72 -1.39 -2.19
CA ARG A 229 20.27 -1.66 -2.21
C ARG A 229 19.48 -0.40 -2.53
N LYS A 230 18.29 -0.58 -3.14
CA LYS A 230 17.37 0.55 -3.36
C LYS A 230 16.86 1.09 -2.02
N TYR A 231 16.67 2.40 -1.95
CA TYR A 231 16.22 3.12 -0.76
C TYR A 231 14.74 3.51 -0.84
N VAL A 232 14.01 3.32 0.26
CA VAL A 232 12.64 3.82 0.39
C VAL A 232 12.35 4.30 1.81
N ARG A 233 11.50 5.32 1.92
CA ARG A 233 11.10 5.90 3.20
C ARG A 233 9.58 5.80 3.36
N VAL A 234 9.15 5.23 4.48
CA VAL A 234 7.77 5.11 4.91
C VAL A 234 7.59 5.94 6.18
N SER A 235 6.70 6.93 6.14
CA SER A 235 6.35 7.71 7.33
C SER A 235 5.27 6.96 8.11
N LEU A 236 5.55 6.68 9.38
CA LEU A 236 4.63 6.03 10.32
C LEU A 236 3.91 7.06 11.22
N GLY A 237 4.34 8.32 11.19
CA GLY A 237 3.66 9.41 11.89
C GLY A 237 2.21 9.60 11.43
N GLY A 238 1.29 9.62 12.39
CA GLY A 238 -0.15 9.78 12.13
C GLY A 238 -0.84 8.52 11.62
N LEU A 239 -0.24 7.34 11.82
CA LEU A 239 -0.91 6.07 11.58
C LEU A 239 -1.92 5.79 12.68
N HIS A 240 -3.18 5.65 12.28
CA HIS A 240 -4.30 5.37 13.17
C HIS A 240 -4.94 4.01 12.91
N ASP A 241 -4.85 3.48 11.69
CA ASP A 241 -5.49 2.23 11.32
C ASP A 241 -4.48 1.18 10.86
N GLU A 242 -4.74 -0.06 11.24
CA GLU A 242 -4.00 -1.26 10.82
C GLU A 242 -4.08 -1.46 9.31
N SER A 243 -5.21 -1.07 8.71
CA SER A 243 -5.44 -1.16 7.26
C SER A 243 -4.47 -0.30 6.44
N GLU A 244 -3.80 0.68 7.04
CA GLU A 244 -2.75 1.42 6.35
C GLU A 244 -1.46 0.60 6.18
N ILE A 245 -1.22 -0.39 7.03
CA ILE A 245 -0.07 -1.31 6.94
C ILE A 245 -0.44 -2.56 6.15
N ARG A 246 -1.57 -3.21 6.45
CA ARG A 246 -2.03 -4.45 5.80
C ARG A 246 -2.94 -4.24 4.58
N GLY A 247 -3.29 -3.00 4.25
CA GLY A 247 -4.24 -2.72 3.17
C GLY A 247 -5.71 -2.95 3.56
N HIS A 248 -6.60 -2.52 2.68
CA HIS A 248 -8.04 -2.78 2.78
C HIS A 248 -8.43 -4.03 2.01
N ARG A 249 -9.51 -4.70 2.42
CA ARG A 249 -10.12 -5.76 1.60
C ARG A 249 -10.51 -5.18 0.24
N LYS A 250 -10.17 -5.86 -0.85
CA LYS A 250 -10.41 -5.39 -2.23
C LYS A 250 -11.88 -5.12 -2.58
N THR A 251 -12.82 -5.63 -1.79
CA THR A 251 -14.26 -5.41 -1.92
C THR A 251 -14.71 -4.00 -1.49
N TYR A 252 -13.88 -3.24 -0.76
CA TYR A 252 -14.24 -1.90 -0.34
C TYR A 252 -14.04 -0.87 -1.46
N ILE A 253 -14.96 0.10 -1.53
CA ILE A 253 -14.87 1.19 -2.50
C ILE A 253 -13.62 2.01 -2.19
N GLY A 254 -12.73 2.16 -3.16
CA GLY A 254 -11.46 2.86 -2.97
C GLY A 254 -10.42 2.06 -2.18
N ALA A 255 -10.56 0.72 -2.09
CA ALA A 255 -9.58 -0.13 -1.44
C ALA A 255 -8.18 0.04 -2.07
N MET A 256 -7.18 0.09 -1.19
CA MET A 256 -5.78 0.26 -1.54
C MET A 256 -4.95 -0.81 -0.81
N PRO A 257 -3.83 -1.27 -1.41
CA PRO A 257 -2.86 -2.11 -0.71
C PRO A 257 -2.16 -1.34 0.40
N GLY A 258 -1.58 -2.04 1.36
CA GLY A 258 -0.87 -1.42 2.48
C GLY A 258 0.34 -0.58 2.05
N ARG A 259 0.72 0.39 2.88
CA ARG A 259 1.87 1.29 2.62
C ARG A 259 3.16 0.52 2.35
N ILE A 260 3.38 -0.63 2.98
CA ILE A 260 4.55 -1.47 2.76
C ILE A 260 4.60 -1.98 1.31
N LEU A 261 3.53 -2.63 0.84
CA LEU A 261 3.43 -3.13 -0.54
C LEU A 261 3.46 -2.00 -1.57
N GLN A 262 2.80 -0.88 -1.30
CA GLN A 262 2.85 0.29 -2.18
C GLN A 262 4.30 0.78 -2.41
N ASN A 263 5.11 0.79 -1.34
CA ASN A 263 6.50 1.21 -1.43
C ASN A 263 7.38 0.17 -2.14
N ILE A 264 7.13 -1.12 -1.94
CA ILE A 264 7.80 -2.20 -2.69
C ILE A 264 7.46 -2.10 -4.19
N ARG A 265 6.19 -1.89 -4.52
CA ARG A 265 5.73 -1.60 -5.89
C ARG A 265 6.45 -0.37 -6.46
N LYS A 266 6.62 0.71 -5.70
CA LYS A 266 7.32 1.90 -6.19
C LYS A 266 8.80 1.65 -6.49
N VAL A 267 9.45 0.84 -5.66
CA VAL A 267 10.90 0.61 -5.71
C VAL A 267 11.28 -0.45 -6.74
N GLN A 268 10.38 -1.40 -7.04
CA GLN A 268 10.63 -2.51 -7.98
C GLN A 268 11.88 -3.32 -7.54
N SER A 269 11.93 -3.72 -6.27
CA SER A 269 12.90 -4.66 -5.70
C SER A 269 12.32 -5.28 -4.42
N SER A 270 12.61 -6.55 -4.15
CA SER A 270 12.20 -7.29 -2.94
C SER A 270 13.21 -7.26 -1.79
N ASN A 271 14.41 -6.69 -1.97
CA ASN A 271 15.38 -6.45 -0.89
C ASN A 271 15.74 -4.96 -0.67
N PRO A 272 14.80 -4.01 -0.69
CA PRO A 272 15.12 -2.61 -0.44
C PRO A 272 15.53 -2.36 1.02
N VAL A 273 16.21 -1.24 1.26
CA VAL A 273 16.31 -0.64 2.59
C VAL A 273 15.09 0.24 2.80
N MET A 274 14.28 -0.10 3.78
CA MET A 274 13.06 0.60 4.14
C MET A 274 13.24 1.34 5.46
N ILE A 275 13.31 2.68 5.39
CA ILE A 275 13.27 3.51 6.61
C ILE A 275 11.83 3.66 7.07
N LEU A 276 11.59 3.31 8.33
CA LEU A 276 10.36 3.52 9.08
C LEU A 276 10.51 4.79 9.93
N ASP A 277 10.04 5.92 9.39
CA ASP A 277 10.24 7.24 9.99
C ASP A 277 9.14 7.52 11.03
N GLU A 278 9.52 8.05 12.19
CA GLU A 278 8.61 8.43 13.29
C GLU A 278 7.80 7.27 13.88
N ILE A 279 8.48 6.15 14.21
CA ILE A 279 7.86 4.98 14.86
C ILE A 279 7.26 5.29 16.25
N ASP A 280 7.76 6.36 16.88
CA ASP A 280 7.30 6.85 18.17
C ASP A 280 5.95 7.57 18.14
N LYS A 281 5.38 7.78 16.96
CA LYS A 281 4.09 8.46 16.77
C LYS A 281 2.95 7.53 16.36
N ILE A 282 3.16 6.21 16.48
CA ILE A 282 2.15 5.20 16.15
C ILE A 282 1.12 5.11 17.28
N GLY A 283 -0.18 5.03 16.94
CA GLY A 283 -1.21 4.60 17.89
C GLY A 283 -1.54 5.61 19.00
N ALA A 284 -1.34 6.91 18.76
CA ALA A 284 -1.68 7.95 19.75
C ALA A 284 -3.18 8.05 20.08
N ASP A 285 -4.07 7.39 19.31
CA ASP A 285 -5.53 7.43 19.46
C ASP A 285 -6.15 6.02 19.60
N HIS A 286 -7.23 5.91 20.38
CA HIS A 286 -7.83 4.67 20.90
C HIS A 286 -8.61 3.80 19.88
N ARG A 287 -8.40 3.92 18.56
CA ARG A 287 -9.12 3.11 17.56
C ARG A 287 -8.15 2.28 16.72
N GLY A 288 -8.13 0.97 16.96
CA GLY A 288 -7.20 0.04 16.31
C GLY A 288 -5.82 0.05 16.95
N ASP A 289 -5.06 -1.04 16.79
CA ASP A 289 -3.64 -1.08 17.20
C ASP A 289 -2.75 -1.30 15.97
N PRO A 290 -2.37 -0.23 15.25
CA PRO A 290 -1.46 -0.35 14.10
C PRO A 290 -0.10 -0.94 14.49
N SER A 291 0.27 -0.90 15.77
CA SER A 291 1.49 -1.50 16.29
C SER A 291 1.48 -3.02 16.13
N SER A 292 0.31 -3.66 16.20
CA SER A 292 0.17 -5.11 16.01
C SER A 292 0.52 -5.55 14.57
N ALA A 293 0.08 -4.81 13.55
CA ALA A 293 0.49 -5.05 12.17
C ALA A 293 1.97 -4.75 11.94
N MET A 294 2.53 -3.73 12.63
CA MET A 294 3.97 -3.47 12.58
C MET A 294 4.78 -4.59 13.20
N LEU A 295 4.29 -5.24 14.27
CA LEU A 295 4.98 -6.39 14.86
C LEU A 295 5.14 -7.53 13.83
N GLU A 296 4.10 -7.84 13.05
CA GLU A 296 4.20 -8.87 11.99
C GLU A 296 5.22 -8.50 10.91
N VAL A 297 5.29 -7.22 10.51
CA VAL A 297 6.26 -6.73 9.52
C VAL A 297 7.70 -6.81 10.05
N LEU A 298 7.89 -6.51 11.34
CA LEU A 298 9.21 -6.42 11.96
C LEU A 298 9.71 -7.74 12.55
N ASP A 299 8.84 -8.70 12.82
CA ASP A 299 9.23 -9.98 13.38
C ASP A 299 9.91 -10.86 12.31
N PRO A 300 11.20 -11.22 12.46
CA PRO A 300 11.90 -12.08 11.50
C PRO A 300 11.31 -13.49 11.38
N GLU A 301 10.43 -13.91 12.28
CA GLU A 301 9.72 -15.19 12.21
C GLU A 301 8.40 -15.13 11.43
N GLN A 302 7.81 -13.94 11.26
CA GLN A 302 6.50 -13.76 10.60
C GLN A 302 6.60 -12.99 9.27
N ASN A 303 7.65 -12.19 9.09
CA ASN A 303 7.77 -11.30 7.94
C ASN A 303 7.91 -12.02 6.58
N ASN A 304 8.24 -13.31 6.57
CA ASN A 304 8.26 -14.15 5.36
C ASN A 304 6.86 -14.50 4.85
N THR A 305 5.85 -14.43 5.71
CA THR A 305 4.44 -14.74 5.42
C THR A 305 3.54 -13.55 5.72
N PHE A 306 4.01 -12.31 5.45
CA PHE A 306 3.23 -11.11 5.72
C PHE A 306 1.96 -11.08 4.86
N TYR A 307 0.79 -11.02 5.49
CA TYR A 307 -0.49 -11.05 4.78
C TYR A 307 -1.04 -9.64 4.54
N ASP A 308 -1.26 -9.28 3.26
CA ASP A 308 -1.94 -8.04 2.87
C ASP A 308 -3.39 -8.32 2.46
N ASN A 309 -4.34 -7.60 3.05
CA ASN A 309 -5.78 -7.75 2.86
C ASN A 309 -6.25 -7.39 1.43
N TYR A 310 -5.52 -6.51 0.74
CA TYR A 310 -5.85 -6.13 -0.63
C TYR A 310 -5.30 -7.16 -1.61
N LEU A 311 -4.06 -7.62 -1.37
CA LEU A 311 -3.42 -8.65 -2.17
C LEU A 311 -4.11 -10.02 -1.98
N GLU A 312 -4.63 -10.30 -0.78
CA GLU A 312 -5.18 -11.60 -0.35
C GLU A 312 -4.18 -12.76 -0.45
N LEU A 313 -2.88 -12.44 -0.38
CA LEU A 313 -1.78 -13.39 -0.38
C LEU A 313 -0.72 -12.96 0.63
N GLU A 314 0.06 -13.94 1.05
CA GLU A 314 1.30 -13.72 1.78
C GLU A 314 2.40 -13.19 0.84
N TYR A 315 3.16 -12.22 1.33
CA TYR A 315 4.29 -11.63 0.62
C TYR A 315 5.55 -11.70 1.50
N ASP A 316 6.65 -12.18 0.92
CA ASP A 316 7.91 -12.36 1.65
C ASP A 316 8.66 -11.02 1.81
N LEU A 317 8.73 -10.53 3.05
CA LEU A 317 9.48 -9.35 3.46
C LEU A 317 10.82 -9.69 4.13
N SER A 318 11.21 -10.98 4.22
CA SER A 318 12.38 -11.43 4.97
C SER A 318 13.72 -10.87 4.44
N LYS A 319 13.76 -10.41 3.19
CA LYS A 319 14.96 -9.81 2.57
C LYS A 319 14.99 -8.28 2.66
N VAL A 320 13.91 -7.65 3.10
CA VAL A 320 13.84 -6.19 3.30
C VAL A 320 14.68 -5.82 4.53
N LEU A 321 15.57 -4.82 4.38
CA LEU A 321 16.29 -4.26 5.52
C LEU A 321 15.48 -3.12 6.12
N PHE A 322 14.84 -3.36 7.25
CA PHE A 322 14.14 -2.32 8.00
C PHE A 322 15.11 -1.50 8.84
N ILE A 323 14.91 -0.19 8.88
CA ILE A 323 15.61 0.74 9.77
C ILE A 323 14.57 1.68 10.35
N ALA A 324 14.43 1.75 11.67
CA ALA A 324 13.49 2.64 12.33
C ALA A 324 14.16 3.97 12.72
N THR A 325 13.37 5.05 12.76
CA THR A 325 13.77 6.30 13.41
C THR A 325 12.72 6.70 14.44
N ALA A 326 13.19 7.30 15.53
CA ALA A 326 12.33 7.86 16.56
C ALA A 326 12.92 9.17 17.10
N ASN A 327 12.07 9.99 17.72
CA ASN A 327 12.53 11.15 18.48
C ASN A 327 12.60 10.85 19.98
N ASN A 328 11.67 10.05 20.49
CA ASN A 328 11.65 9.63 21.90
C ASN A 328 11.42 8.12 22.02
N ILE A 329 12.27 7.46 22.82
CA ILE A 329 12.15 6.02 23.12
C ILE A 329 10.94 5.73 24.01
N ALA A 330 10.60 6.63 24.93
CA ALA A 330 9.55 6.39 25.93
C ALA A 330 8.15 6.29 25.33
N SER A 331 7.95 6.87 24.15
CA SER A 331 6.68 6.81 23.39
C SER A 331 6.56 5.58 22.49
N ILE A 332 7.61 4.79 22.33
CA ILE A 332 7.55 3.55 21.54
C ILE A 332 6.88 2.46 22.39
N GLN A 333 5.94 1.72 21.80
CA GLN A 333 5.30 0.58 22.45
C GLN A 333 6.35 -0.45 22.92
N PRO A 334 6.26 -0.99 24.16
CA PRO A 334 7.24 -1.94 24.69
C PRO A 334 7.49 -3.15 23.78
N ALA A 335 6.43 -3.73 23.20
CA ALA A 335 6.55 -4.89 22.32
C ALA A 335 7.38 -4.62 21.06
N LEU A 336 7.27 -3.42 20.48
CA LEU A 336 8.11 -3.00 19.35
C LEU A 336 9.53 -2.75 19.83
N ARG A 337 9.71 -2.07 20.97
CA ARG A 337 11.01 -1.72 21.53
C ARG A 337 11.91 -2.94 21.74
N ASP A 338 11.35 -4.07 22.19
CA ASP A 338 12.12 -5.31 22.41
C ASP A 338 12.70 -5.92 21.12
N ARG A 339 12.16 -5.55 19.95
CA ARG A 339 12.64 -5.98 18.64
C ARG A 339 13.65 -5.00 18.00
N LEU A 340 13.85 -3.83 18.63
CA LEU A 340 14.71 -2.76 18.13
C LEU A 340 16.06 -2.76 18.83
N GLU A 341 17.12 -2.60 18.06
CA GLU A 341 18.43 -2.21 18.55
C GLU A 341 18.54 -0.68 18.56
N ILE A 342 18.50 -0.09 19.75
CA ILE A 342 18.48 1.36 19.92
C ILE A 342 19.90 1.92 19.77
N ILE A 343 20.05 2.88 18.86
CA ILE A 343 21.25 3.68 18.69
C ILE A 343 20.88 5.14 18.98
N ASP A 344 21.43 5.68 20.06
CA ASP A 344 21.20 7.06 20.47
C ASP A 344 22.13 8.02 19.72
N LEU A 345 21.54 8.99 19.02
CA LEU A 345 22.23 10.08 18.36
C LEU A 345 22.08 11.35 19.19
N SER A 346 23.23 11.88 19.62
CA SER A 346 23.31 13.18 20.27
C SER A 346 23.17 14.33 19.25
N GLY A 347 22.92 15.54 19.77
CA GLY A 347 23.07 16.76 18.99
C GLY A 347 24.53 17.00 18.57
N TYR A 348 24.71 17.99 17.70
CA TYR A 348 26.02 18.41 17.19
C TYR A 348 26.59 19.59 17.96
N ALA A 349 27.90 19.59 18.17
CA ALA A 349 28.65 20.77 18.60
C ALA A 349 28.67 21.86 17.51
N ILE A 350 29.00 23.10 17.87
CA ILE A 350 29.03 24.23 16.92
C ILE A 350 30.04 23.96 15.79
N GLU A 351 31.21 23.44 16.14
CA GLU A 351 32.28 23.08 15.22
C GLU A 351 31.83 22.00 14.24
N GLU A 352 31.09 21.00 14.72
CA GLU A 352 30.50 19.95 13.89
C GLU A 352 29.44 20.53 12.94
N LYS A 353 28.58 21.43 13.43
CA LYS A 353 27.57 22.09 12.59
C LYS A 353 28.19 22.94 11.49
N ILE A 354 29.31 23.62 11.76
CA ILE A 354 30.06 24.39 10.75
C ILE A 354 30.55 23.45 9.64
N GLU A 355 31.16 22.32 9.99
CA GLU A 355 31.65 21.35 9.01
C GLU A 355 30.51 20.69 8.22
N ILE A 356 29.41 20.33 8.89
CA ILE A 356 28.20 19.81 8.23
C ILE A 356 27.63 20.85 7.25
N ALA A 357 27.58 22.12 7.65
CA ALA A 357 27.09 23.20 6.81
C ALA A 357 27.93 23.36 5.55
N LYS A 358 29.27 23.35 5.67
CA LYS A 358 30.18 23.48 4.52
C LYS A 358 30.12 22.30 3.57
N ARG A 359 30.19 21.08 4.09
CA ARG A 359 30.35 19.86 3.30
C ARG A 359 29.04 19.41 2.65
N HIS A 360 27.91 19.64 3.31
CA HIS A 360 26.63 19.07 2.88
C HIS A 360 25.54 20.12 2.65
N LEU A 361 25.30 21.03 3.60
CA LEU A 361 24.15 21.94 3.49
C LEU A 361 24.34 23.01 2.43
N LEU A 362 25.50 23.68 2.39
CA LEU A 362 25.78 24.74 1.41
C LEU A 362 25.76 24.23 -0.03
N PRO A 363 26.43 23.10 -0.40
CA PRO A 363 26.32 22.54 -1.74
C PRO A 363 24.88 22.19 -2.11
N LYS A 364 24.16 21.49 -1.21
CA LYS A 364 22.76 21.11 -1.41
C LYS A 364 21.85 22.33 -1.62
N GLN A 365 22.01 23.38 -0.81
CA GLN A 365 21.21 24.59 -0.94
C GLN A 365 21.57 25.40 -2.19
N ARG A 366 22.82 25.36 -2.65
CA ARG A 366 23.22 26.00 -3.92
C ARG A 366 22.60 25.31 -5.13
N GLU A 367 22.63 23.98 -5.17
CA GLU A 367 21.96 23.19 -6.20
C GLU A 367 20.45 23.46 -6.21
N ALA A 368 19.80 23.36 -5.05
CA ALA A 368 18.35 23.56 -4.92
C ALA A 368 17.85 24.96 -5.36
N HIS A 369 18.73 25.97 -5.34
CA HIS A 369 18.41 27.35 -5.73
C HIS A 369 19.04 27.77 -7.07
N GLY A 370 19.61 26.83 -7.83
CA GLY A 370 20.17 27.11 -9.17
C GLY A 370 21.46 27.95 -9.16
N LEU A 371 22.19 27.98 -8.04
CA LEU A 371 23.41 28.76 -7.84
C LEU A 371 24.70 27.93 -8.00
N GLU A 372 24.64 26.79 -8.69
CA GLU A 372 25.81 25.91 -8.89
C GLU A 372 27.00 26.62 -9.54
N LYS A 373 26.71 27.39 -10.60
CA LYS A 373 27.71 28.13 -11.38
C LYS A 373 28.18 29.41 -10.70
N VAL A 374 27.46 29.87 -9.66
CA VAL A 374 27.76 31.10 -8.93
C VAL A 374 28.59 30.75 -7.70
N LYS A 375 29.78 31.31 -7.59
CA LYS A 375 30.60 31.16 -6.38
C LYS A 375 30.04 32.04 -5.27
N VAL A 376 29.34 31.42 -4.33
CA VAL A 376 28.94 32.04 -3.06
C VAL A 376 29.74 31.36 -1.95
N ASN A 377 30.57 32.14 -1.27
CA ASN A 377 31.38 31.68 -0.15
C ASN A 377 30.90 32.31 1.15
N ILE A 378 30.83 31.51 2.21
CA ILE A 378 30.48 31.95 3.55
C ILE A 378 31.61 31.53 4.47
N SER A 379 32.26 32.49 5.13
CA SER A 379 33.36 32.20 6.05
C SER A 379 32.85 31.54 7.34
N ASP A 380 33.71 30.76 7.98
CA ASP A 380 33.43 30.04 9.23
C ASP A 380 32.84 30.94 10.32
N LYS A 381 33.44 32.13 10.54
CA LYS A 381 32.94 33.11 11.51
C LYS A 381 31.51 33.58 11.24
N VAL A 382 31.12 33.63 9.96
CA VAL A 382 29.76 34.02 9.56
C VAL A 382 28.79 32.86 9.78
N LEU A 383 29.22 31.62 9.48
CA LEU A 383 28.44 30.41 9.79
C LEU A 383 28.22 30.25 11.31
N GLU A 384 29.28 30.45 12.09
CA GLU A 384 29.25 30.46 13.56
C GLU A 384 28.23 31.48 14.07
N ARG A 385 28.29 32.73 13.59
CA ARG A 385 27.29 33.76 13.94
C ARG A 385 25.86 33.35 13.54
N VAL A 386 25.66 32.71 12.39
CA VAL A 386 24.34 32.19 11.99
C VAL A 386 23.85 31.13 12.99
N ILE A 387 24.72 30.17 13.34
CA ILE A 387 24.41 29.09 14.27
C ILE A 387 24.04 29.66 15.65
N GLU A 388 24.85 30.56 16.21
CA GLU A 388 24.63 31.10 17.56
C GLU A 388 23.46 32.08 17.64
N SER A 389 23.34 32.98 16.66
CA SER A 389 22.40 34.12 16.75
C SER A 389 21.02 33.86 16.15
N TYR A 390 20.90 32.87 15.25
CA TYR A 390 19.68 32.61 14.48
C TYR A 390 19.13 31.19 14.62
N THR A 391 19.84 30.28 15.30
CA THR A 391 19.37 28.91 15.54
C THR A 391 19.39 28.56 17.03
N ARG A 392 18.44 27.74 17.49
CA ARG A 392 18.43 27.15 18.84
C ARG A 392 17.89 25.73 18.76
N GLU A 393 18.74 24.81 18.34
CA GLU A 393 18.43 23.39 18.15
C GLU A 393 19.66 22.51 18.40
N SER A 394 19.46 21.22 18.69
CA SER A 394 20.55 20.23 18.71
C SER A 394 20.99 19.77 17.31
N GLY A 395 20.09 19.82 16.33
CA GLY A 395 20.35 19.40 14.94
C GLY A 395 20.81 20.53 14.04
N VAL A 396 20.59 20.34 12.73
CA VAL A 396 20.88 21.33 11.67
C VAL A 396 19.66 21.66 10.80
N ARG A 397 18.44 21.37 11.25
CA ARG A 397 17.22 21.59 10.44
C ARG A 397 16.90 23.08 10.32
N GLU A 398 17.01 23.80 11.43
CA GLU A 398 16.89 25.26 11.46
C GLU A 398 18.04 25.92 10.72
N LEU A 399 19.27 25.41 10.90
CA LEU A 399 20.43 25.89 10.15
C LEU A 399 20.21 25.77 8.64
N ASP A 400 19.74 24.61 8.15
CA ASP A 400 19.41 24.39 6.73
C ASP A 400 18.38 25.41 6.21
N ARG A 401 17.38 25.75 7.04
CA ARG A 401 16.34 26.75 6.72
C ARG A 401 16.90 28.18 6.65
N GLN A 402 17.82 28.54 7.55
CA GLN A 402 18.49 29.84 7.52
C GLN A 402 19.40 29.95 6.29
N LEU A 403 20.18 28.90 5.99
CA LEU A 403 21.02 28.83 4.78
C LEU A 403 20.18 28.91 3.50
N ALA A 404 19.03 28.23 3.43
CA ALA A 404 18.11 28.36 2.31
C ALA A 404 17.61 29.80 2.13
N SER A 405 17.35 30.52 3.22
CA SER A 405 16.93 31.93 3.18
C SER A 405 18.03 32.83 2.64
N ILE A 406 19.28 32.59 3.01
CA ILE A 406 20.45 33.28 2.45
C ILE A 406 20.58 32.98 0.95
N MET A 407 20.47 31.72 0.53
CA MET A 407 20.58 31.33 -0.88
C MET A 407 19.44 31.90 -1.73
N ARG A 408 18.21 31.96 -1.22
CA ARG A 408 17.09 32.63 -1.90
C ARG A 408 17.36 34.11 -2.15
N ASN A 409 17.91 34.80 -1.15
CA ASN A 409 18.27 36.21 -1.33
C ASN A 409 19.35 36.36 -2.41
N GLN A 410 20.40 35.53 -2.39
CA GLN A 410 21.46 35.56 -3.41
C GLN A 410 20.94 35.22 -4.82
N ALA A 411 19.99 34.28 -4.94
CA ALA A 411 19.33 33.96 -6.20
C ALA A 411 18.49 35.14 -6.72
N LYS A 412 17.79 35.85 -5.84
CA LYS A 412 17.06 37.08 -6.18
C LYS A 412 18.02 38.17 -6.68
N GLU A 413 19.11 38.42 -5.98
CA GLU A 413 20.12 39.41 -6.39
C GLU A 413 20.75 39.05 -7.74
N PHE A 414 21.03 37.75 -7.97
CA PHE A 414 21.53 37.27 -9.26
C PHE A 414 20.52 37.50 -10.40
N ALA A 415 19.24 37.23 -10.16
CA ALA A 415 18.19 37.38 -11.16
C ALA A 415 17.97 38.86 -11.54
N ILE A 416 18.11 39.78 -10.59
CA ILE A 416 17.90 41.22 -10.83
C ILE A 416 19.14 41.86 -11.46
N HIS A 417 20.33 41.57 -10.93
CA HIS A 417 21.55 42.32 -11.25
C HIS A 417 22.55 41.55 -12.11
N GLY A 418 22.31 40.25 -12.37
CA GLY A 418 23.20 39.36 -13.12
C GLY A 418 24.54 39.06 -12.42
N LYS A 419 24.75 39.57 -11.20
CA LYS A 419 25.96 39.40 -10.39
C LYS A 419 25.57 39.25 -8.93
N VAL A 420 26.30 38.40 -8.22
CA VAL A 420 26.17 38.21 -6.78
C VAL A 420 27.47 38.60 -6.10
N LYS A 421 27.38 39.16 -4.90
CA LYS A 421 28.54 39.35 -4.04
C LYS A 421 29.13 37.97 -3.71
N PRO A 422 30.41 37.72 -4.03
CA PRO A 422 30.99 36.37 -3.92
C PRO A 422 31.19 35.90 -2.48
N THR A 423 31.32 36.83 -1.53
CA THR A 423 31.47 36.53 -0.10
C THR A 423 30.36 37.21 0.70
N VAL A 424 29.62 36.41 1.46
CA VAL A 424 28.56 36.90 2.36
C VAL A 424 29.21 37.36 3.66
N THR A 425 29.00 38.63 4.05
CA THR A 425 29.52 39.19 5.32
C THR A 425 28.48 39.12 6.43
N ALA A 426 28.89 39.36 7.68
CA ALA A 426 27.97 39.35 8.82
C ALA A 426 26.86 40.43 8.69
N ASP A 427 27.17 41.60 8.14
CA ASP A 427 26.17 42.65 7.87
C ASP A 427 25.16 42.22 6.79
N ASP A 428 25.61 41.42 5.81
CA ASP A 428 24.69 40.85 4.82
C ASP A 428 23.73 39.86 5.50
N ILE A 429 24.21 39.05 6.45
CA ILE A 429 23.35 38.14 7.22
C ILE A 429 22.26 38.92 7.97
N GLU A 430 22.62 40.01 8.64
CA GLU A 430 21.65 40.83 9.38
C GLU A 430 20.64 41.51 8.45
N ARG A 431 21.09 41.98 7.27
CA ARG A 431 20.20 42.51 6.24
C ARG A 431 19.24 41.46 5.67
N ILE A 432 19.67 40.20 5.56
CA ILE A 432 18.91 39.13 4.92
C ILE A 432 17.97 38.42 5.91
N LEU A 433 18.49 38.05 7.09
CA LEU A 433 17.76 37.29 8.11
C LEU A 433 17.07 38.20 9.14
N GLY A 434 17.42 39.49 9.16
CA GLY A 434 16.96 40.45 10.16
C GLY A 434 17.82 40.45 11.42
N ILE A 435 17.27 41.09 12.46
CA ILE A 435 17.93 41.23 13.77
C ILE A 435 18.17 39.84 14.39
N PRO A 436 19.33 39.61 15.04
CA PRO A 436 19.59 38.40 15.84
C PRO A 436 18.42 38.02 16.75
N ARG A 437 18.00 36.76 16.69
CA ARG A 437 16.86 36.25 17.48
C ARG A 437 17.27 35.78 18.86
N TYR A 438 18.50 35.29 18.97
CA TYR A 438 19.07 34.76 20.19
C TYR A 438 20.29 35.59 20.55
N SER A 439 20.43 35.90 21.84
CA SER A 439 21.64 36.51 22.38
C SER A 439 22.18 35.60 23.48
N ASN A 440 23.49 35.35 23.42
CA ASN A 440 24.24 34.63 24.44
C ASN A 440 24.62 35.53 25.63
N ASP A 441 24.19 36.80 25.64
CA ASP A 441 24.56 37.75 26.69
C ASP A 441 23.99 37.38 28.06
N MET A 442 22.87 36.64 28.11
CA MET A 442 22.33 36.10 29.37
C MET A 442 23.36 35.22 30.11
N TYR A 443 24.24 34.51 29.40
CA TYR A 443 25.25 33.63 30.00
C TYR A 443 26.42 34.37 30.64
N LYS A 444 26.64 35.65 30.26
CA LYS A 444 27.74 36.46 30.80
C LYS A 444 27.41 37.11 32.14
N THR A 445 26.13 37.10 32.54
CA THR A 445 25.62 37.85 33.70
C THR A 445 25.55 37.00 34.99
N ALA A 446 26.01 35.75 34.96
CA ALA A 446 25.79 34.73 36.02
C ALA A 446 26.45 35.01 37.38
N ASN A 447 27.13 36.14 37.57
CA ASN A 447 27.80 36.49 38.84
C ASN A 447 26.94 37.41 39.73
N MET A 448 25.63 37.15 39.83
CA MET A 448 24.75 37.87 40.76
C MET A 448 24.44 37.01 41.99
N PRO A 449 24.57 37.55 43.22
CA PRO A 449 24.13 36.87 44.43
C PRO A 449 22.67 36.42 44.33
N GLY A 450 22.39 35.17 44.69
CA GLY A 450 21.05 34.59 44.63
C GLY A 450 20.69 33.95 43.27
N VAL A 451 21.57 34.00 42.26
CA VAL A 451 21.36 33.31 40.98
C VAL A 451 22.34 32.13 40.87
N ALA A 452 21.82 30.95 40.55
CA ALA A 452 22.61 29.76 40.27
C ALA A 452 22.37 29.26 38.84
N VAL A 453 23.41 28.73 38.20
CA VAL A 453 23.30 28.14 36.86
C VAL A 453 22.98 26.65 37.00
N GLY A 454 21.85 26.23 36.43
CA GLY A 454 21.43 24.84 36.34
C GLY A 454 21.51 24.32 34.90
N LEU A 455 21.83 23.04 34.75
CA LEU A 455 21.73 22.34 33.47
C LEU A 455 20.42 21.56 33.46
N ALA A 456 19.61 21.77 32.43
CA ALA A 456 18.37 21.03 32.21
C ALA A 456 18.46 20.25 30.91
N TRP A 457 17.85 19.06 30.89
CA TRP A 457 17.66 18.32 29.66
C TRP A 457 16.27 18.59 29.11
N THR A 458 16.21 19.08 27.88
CA THR A 458 14.98 19.34 27.13
C THR A 458 14.93 18.47 25.88
N TYR A 459 13.76 18.38 25.26
CA TYR A 459 13.57 17.66 24.00
C TYR A 459 14.38 18.23 22.82
N VAL A 460 14.85 19.49 22.91
CA VAL A 460 15.74 20.11 21.91
C VAL A 460 17.21 19.99 22.27
N GLY A 461 17.57 19.35 23.39
CA GLY A 461 18.94 19.17 23.86
C GLY A 461 19.14 19.64 25.31
N GLY A 462 20.40 19.74 25.73
CA GLY A 462 20.74 20.41 26.99
C GLY A 462 20.44 21.90 26.89
N ASP A 463 19.77 22.45 27.89
CA ASP A 463 19.54 23.89 28.07
C ASP A 463 20.14 24.35 29.39
N ILE A 464 20.48 25.63 29.45
CA ILE A 464 21.00 26.25 30.66
C ILE A 464 19.88 27.07 31.28
N LEU A 465 19.54 26.75 32.52
CA LEU A 465 18.54 27.47 33.32
C LEU A 465 19.23 28.32 34.37
N PHE A 466 18.61 29.45 34.71
CA PHE A 466 19.01 30.27 35.83
C PHE A 466 17.98 30.08 36.95
N ILE A 467 18.44 29.60 38.10
CA ILE A 467 17.63 29.44 39.31
C ILE A 467 17.86 30.70 40.15
N GLU A 468 16.81 31.48 40.32
CA GLU A 468 16.87 32.75 41.05
C GLU A 468 16.26 32.59 42.44
N SER A 469 16.92 33.20 43.43
CA SER A 469 16.48 33.26 44.82
C SER A 469 16.55 34.71 45.30
N LEU A 470 15.47 35.16 45.94
CA LEU A 470 15.32 36.51 46.46
C LEU A 470 15.00 36.41 47.94
N LEU A 471 15.78 37.11 48.76
CA LEU A 471 15.51 37.27 50.19
C LEU A 471 14.70 38.55 50.40
N SER A 472 13.56 38.43 51.07
CA SER A 472 12.69 39.56 51.45
C SER A 472 12.40 39.48 52.95
N GLU A 473 12.28 40.63 53.61
CA GLU A 473 11.77 40.68 54.99
C GLU A 473 10.33 40.16 55.04
N GLY A 474 10.04 39.22 55.93
CA GLY A 474 8.76 38.52 55.98
C GLY A 474 8.68 37.46 57.07
N LYS A 475 7.61 36.64 57.06
CA LYS A 475 7.32 35.63 58.09
C LYS A 475 8.12 34.31 57.97
N GLY A 476 9.10 34.23 57.07
CA GLY A 476 9.89 33.01 56.83
C GLY A 476 9.21 31.97 55.91
N GLU A 477 8.27 32.40 55.07
CA GLU A 477 7.60 31.52 54.10
C GLU A 477 8.44 31.34 52.82
N LEU A 478 8.52 30.11 52.31
CA LEU A 478 9.15 29.79 51.01
C LEU A 478 8.09 29.83 49.89
N LYS A 479 8.31 30.67 48.88
CA LYS A 479 7.47 30.72 47.68
C LYS A 479 8.24 30.21 46.48
N LEU A 480 7.77 29.10 45.92
CA LEU A 480 8.33 28.49 44.71
C LEU A 480 7.51 28.93 43.49
N THR A 481 8.17 29.41 42.45
CA THR A 481 7.55 29.87 41.20
C THR A 481 8.24 29.20 39.99
N GLY A 482 7.65 29.29 38.79
CA GLY A 482 8.25 28.71 37.57
C GLY A 482 7.66 27.38 37.09
N ASN A 483 6.38 27.11 37.38
CA ASN A 483 5.66 25.89 36.94
C ASN A 483 6.39 24.57 37.28
N LEU A 484 6.89 24.48 38.50
CA LEU A 484 7.63 23.32 38.98
C LEU A 484 6.70 22.12 39.22
N GLY A 485 7.14 20.93 38.81
CA GLY A 485 6.51 19.67 39.16
C GLY A 485 6.69 19.33 40.65
N ASN A 486 5.93 18.38 41.18
CA ASN A 486 5.96 18.06 42.61
C ASN A 486 7.34 17.59 43.09
N VAL A 487 8.05 16.80 42.30
CA VAL A 487 9.42 16.33 42.63
C VAL A 487 10.40 17.50 42.75
N MET A 488 10.28 18.51 41.88
CA MET A 488 11.09 19.73 41.91
C MET A 488 10.70 20.68 43.05
N LYS A 489 9.49 20.59 43.60
CA LYS A 489 9.07 21.38 44.76
C LYS A 489 9.54 20.77 46.09
N GLU A 490 9.75 19.46 46.09
CA GLU A 490 10.25 18.71 47.24
C GLU A 490 11.78 18.81 47.38
N SER A 491 12.49 18.77 46.24
CA SER A 491 13.90 19.12 46.16
C SER A 491 14.14 20.58 46.49
#